data_AF-A0A559IEJ4-F1
#
_entry.id   AF-A0A559IEJ4-F1
#
_cell.length_a   1.000
_cell.length_b   1.000
_cell.length_c   1.000
_cell.angle_alpha   90.00
_cell.angle_beta   90.00
_cell.angle_gamma   90.00
#
_symmetry.space_group_name_H-M   'P 1'
#
loop_
_entity.id
_entity.type
_entity.pdbx_description
1 polymer ?
#
loop_
_entity_poly.entity_id
_entity_poly.type
_entity_poly.pdbx_seq_one_letter_code
_entity_poly.pdbx_strand_id
1 'polypeptide(L)'
;MAAPTVKWFDELHMNEITQFNFGVIDAGDQSQPYKFNIWNNKSGTSDASNMEECTITTRDMSGGVGDTVGKIVEVVRDKWFHAQVDSLGETDLDQPTSKIGKDASKDLGTTLSTSVNNAGAPITPITPKAKEILGINNNGNPADAGGNFVTVTLRADVPLTASAGKQDFKIRVSYRYV
;
A
#
# COMPACT_ATOMS: atom_id res chain seq x y z
N MET A 1 8.95 -17.98 -13.69
CA MET A 1 8.79 -16.52 -13.82
C MET A 1 9.56 -15.88 -12.68
N ALA A 2 10.09 -14.66 -12.84
CA ALA A 2 10.82 -13.99 -11.76
C ALA A 2 9.86 -13.57 -10.63
N ALA A 3 10.31 -13.58 -9.38
CA ALA A 3 9.48 -13.12 -8.26
C ALA A 3 9.07 -11.64 -8.43
N PRO A 4 7.92 -11.22 -7.87
CA PRO A 4 7.49 -9.83 -7.90
C PRO A 4 8.56 -8.88 -7.36
N THR A 5 8.76 -7.76 -8.05
CA THR A 5 9.70 -6.71 -7.63
C THR A 5 8.91 -5.53 -7.09
N VAL A 6 8.67 -5.53 -5.78
CA VAL A 6 7.79 -4.57 -5.12
C VAL A 6 8.55 -3.33 -4.67
N LYS A 7 8.10 -2.15 -5.08
CA LYS A 7 8.65 -0.85 -4.70
C LYS A 7 7.55 0.15 -4.39
N TRP A 8 7.86 1.13 -3.55
CA TRP A 8 6.91 2.13 -3.09
C TRP A 8 7.37 3.49 -3.58
N PHE A 9 6.47 4.31 -4.09
CA PHE A 9 6.77 5.63 -4.62
C PHE A 9 5.80 6.67 -4.05
N ASP A 10 6.24 7.93 -4.02
CA ASP A 10 5.37 9.07 -3.71
C ASP A 10 4.14 9.14 -4.63
N GLU A 11 3.19 10.00 -4.29
CA GLU A 11 1.94 10.18 -5.07
C GLU A 11 2.19 10.52 -6.54
N LEU A 12 3.35 11.13 -6.86
CA LEU A 12 3.75 11.53 -8.20
C LEU A 12 4.51 10.44 -8.96
N HIS A 13 4.76 9.27 -8.34
CA HIS A 13 5.53 8.16 -8.90
C HIS A 13 7.01 8.48 -9.17
N MET A 14 7.55 9.55 -8.59
CA MET A 14 8.86 10.09 -8.89
C MET A 14 9.93 9.58 -7.94
N ASN A 15 9.65 9.63 -6.63
CA ASN A 15 10.63 9.29 -5.61
C ASN A 15 10.27 7.98 -4.92
N GLU A 16 11.23 7.06 -4.83
CA GLU A 16 11.06 5.81 -4.08
C GLU A 16 10.99 6.11 -2.58
N ILE A 17 9.96 5.58 -1.91
CA ILE A 17 9.75 5.72 -0.47
C ILE A 17 10.47 4.59 0.25
N THR A 18 11.45 4.94 1.07
CA THR A 18 12.19 3.98 1.92
C THR A 18 11.78 4.05 3.39
N GLN A 19 11.11 5.13 3.80
CA GLN A 19 10.62 5.34 5.17
C GLN A 19 9.35 6.18 5.16
N PHE A 20 8.44 5.87 6.08
CA PHE A 20 7.23 6.66 6.35
C PHE A 20 7.40 7.45 7.64
N ASN A 21 6.91 8.69 7.65
CA ASN A 21 6.81 9.52 8.85
C ASN A 21 5.49 10.30 8.80
N PHE A 22 4.61 10.04 9.77
CA PHE A 22 3.31 10.69 9.90
C PHE A 22 3.34 11.93 10.81
N GLY A 23 4.52 12.31 11.29
CA GLY A 23 4.73 13.49 12.12
C GLY A 23 4.20 13.32 13.54
N VAL A 24 3.91 14.47 14.17
CA VAL A 24 3.25 14.53 15.48
C VAL A 24 1.77 14.77 15.22
N ILE A 25 0.93 13.95 15.85
CA ILE A 25 -0.53 14.02 15.76
C ILE A 25 -1.03 14.04 17.21
N ASP A 26 -1.86 15.02 17.53
CA ASP A 26 -2.42 15.16 18.86
C ASP A 26 -3.51 14.11 19.11
N ALA A 27 -3.67 13.69 20.36
CA ALA A 27 -4.68 12.71 20.73
C ALA A 27 -6.09 13.27 20.49
N GLY A 28 -6.91 12.54 19.72
CA GLY A 28 -8.22 12.97 19.27
C GLY A 28 -8.26 13.59 17.88
N ASP A 29 -7.09 13.80 17.25
CA ASP A 29 -6.99 14.34 15.90
C ASP A 29 -6.68 13.26 14.86
N GLN A 30 -6.96 13.62 13.61
CA GLN A 30 -6.56 12.86 12.44
C GLN A 30 -5.31 13.45 11.79
N SER A 31 -4.46 12.60 11.23
CA SER A 31 -3.34 13.06 10.40
C SER A 31 -3.83 13.64 9.06
N GLN A 32 -2.95 14.39 8.40
CA GLN A 32 -3.13 14.64 6.97
C GLN A 32 -3.13 13.30 6.21
N PRO A 33 -3.95 13.14 5.15
CA PRO A 33 -3.87 12.01 4.26
C PRO A 33 -2.48 11.89 3.64
N TYR A 34 -1.95 10.67 3.63
CA TYR A 34 -0.68 10.35 3.00
C TYR A 34 -0.92 9.39 1.84
N LYS A 35 -0.76 9.91 0.62
CA LYS A 35 -0.97 9.18 -0.63
C LYS A 35 0.36 8.67 -1.20
N PHE A 36 0.37 7.43 -1.66
CA PHE A 36 1.54 6.80 -2.27
C PHE A 36 1.13 5.69 -3.23
N ASN A 37 2.13 5.16 -3.94
CA ASN A 37 1.96 4.15 -4.97
C ASN A 37 2.79 2.92 -4.66
N ILE A 38 2.18 1.74 -4.73
CA ILE A 38 2.85 0.44 -4.57
C ILE A 38 2.94 -0.20 -5.95
N TRP A 39 4.15 -0.37 -6.44
CA TRP A 39 4.44 -0.92 -7.77
C TRP A 39 4.90 -2.36 -7.69
N ASN A 40 4.52 -3.14 -8.70
CA ASN A 40 5.17 -4.40 -9.07
C ASN A 40 5.86 -4.24 -10.43
N ASN A 41 7.17 -4.46 -10.45
CA ASN A 41 8.01 -4.45 -11.65
C ASN A 41 8.05 -3.10 -12.40
N LYS A 42 8.06 -1.96 -11.69
CA LYS A 42 8.15 -0.62 -12.32
C LYS A 42 9.38 -0.52 -13.23
N SER A 43 9.16 -0.15 -14.50
CA SER A 43 10.24 -0.04 -15.51
C SER A 43 11.03 -1.34 -15.72
N GLY A 44 10.47 -2.50 -15.38
CA GLY A 44 11.10 -3.79 -15.59
C GLY A 44 11.23 -4.14 -17.06
N THR A 45 12.38 -4.67 -17.47
CA THR A 45 12.68 -5.06 -18.86
C THR A 45 12.12 -6.45 -19.23
N SER A 46 11.82 -7.26 -18.23
CA SER A 46 11.25 -8.61 -18.36
C SER A 46 10.06 -8.78 -17.41
N ASP A 47 9.19 -9.73 -17.71
CA ASP A 47 8.02 -10.01 -16.89
C ASP A 47 8.42 -10.65 -15.55
N ALA A 48 7.82 -10.14 -14.47
CA ALA A 48 7.78 -10.77 -13.16
C ALA A 48 6.40 -11.39 -12.93
N SER A 49 6.29 -12.25 -11.91
CA SER A 49 5.00 -12.79 -11.49
C SER A 49 4.08 -11.67 -11.02
N ASN A 50 2.79 -11.84 -11.25
CA ASN A 50 1.77 -10.98 -10.67
C ASN A 50 1.75 -11.17 -9.15
N MET A 51 1.43 -10.09 -8.43
CA MET A 51 1.06 -10.19 -7.02
C MET A 51 -0.43 -10.52 -6.97
N GLU A 52 -0.80 -11.65 -6.36
CA GLU A 52 -2.19 -12.06 -6.17
C GLU A 52 -2.58 -11.99 -4.69
N GLU A 53 -3.89 -11.86 -4.43
CA GLU A 53 -4.47 -11.78 -3.08
C GLU A 53 -3.80 -10.67 -2.24
N CYS A 54 -3.55 -9.53 -2.89
CA CYS A 54 -2.82 -8.43 -2.28
C CYS A 54 -3.64 -7.80 -1.14
N THR A 55 -3.00 -7.57 -0.01
CA THR A 55 -3.58 -6.86 1.14
C THR A 55 -2.56 -5.92 1.78
N ILE A 56 -3.04 -4.87 2.46
CA ILE A 56 -2.23 -3.94 3.25
C ILE A 56 -2.70 -3.90 4.70
N THR A 57 -1.75 -3.82 5.62
CA THR A 57 -2.01 -3.66 7.06
C THR A 57 -0.84 -2.99 7.79
N THR A 58 -1.00 -2.63 9.06
CA THR A 58 0.10 -2.21 9.93
C THR A 58 0.57 -3.37 10.82
N ARG A 59 1.85 -3.38 11.15
CA ARG A 59 2.50 -4.38 12.02
C ARG A 59 3.53 -3.70 12.90
N ASP A 60 3.84 -4.30 14.04
CA ASP A 60 4.97 -3.81 14.84
C ASP A 60 6.31 -4.05 14.12
N MET A 61 7.40 -3.51 14.69
CA MET A 61 8.74 -3.64 14.10
C MET A 61 9.25 -5.09 14.04
N SER A 62 8.73 -6.00 14.86
CA SER A 62 9.01 -7.44 14.81
C SER A 62 8.06 -8.20 13.86
N GLY A 63 7.10 -7.50 13.24
CA GLY A 63 6.14 -8.08 12.33
C GLY A 63 4.89 -8.68 12.98
N GLY A 64 4.72 -8.48 14.29
CA GLY A 64 3.56 -8.89 15.07
C GLY A 64 2.41 -7.88 15.03
N VAL A 65 1.43 -8.11 15.90
CA VAL A 65 0.17 -7.34 15.99
C VAL A 65 0.23 -6.22 17.04
N GLY A 66 1.39 -5.94 17.65
CA GLY A 66 1.55 -4.85 18.61
C GLY A 66 0.94 -5.08 20.00
N ASP A 67 0.57 -6.31 20.37
CA ASP A 67 -0.04 -6.63 21.66
C ASP A 67 0.90 -7.34 22.64
N THR A 68 2.18 -7.48 22.30
CA THR A 68 3.15 -8.14 23.17
C THR A 68 3.36 -7.32 24.44
N VAL A 69 3.12 -7.95 25.60
CA VAL A 69 3.28 -7.31 26.92
C VAL A 69 4.69 -6.73 27.07
N GLY A 70 4.78 -5.47 27.48
CA GLY A 70 6.05 -4.74 27.59
C GLY A 70 6.60 -4.17 26.28
N LYS A 71 5.95 -4.43 25.13
CA LYS A 71 6.29 -3.90 23.80
C LYS A 71 5.03 -3.56 23.00
N ILE A 72 4.04 -2.99 23.68
CA ILE A 72 2.77 -2.62 23.07
C ILE A 72 3.01 -1.52 22.04
N VAL A 73 2.44 -1.69 20.85
CA VAL A 73 2.42 -0.70 19.78
C VAL A 73 0.95 -0.40 19.50
N GLU A 74 0.41 0.59 20.20
CA GLU A 74 -1.03 0.94 20.21
C GLU A 74 -1.53 1.27 18.81
N VAL A 75 -0.72 1.97 18.02
CA VAL A 75 -1.03 2.35 16.63
C VAL A 75 -1.33 1.13 15.73
N VAL A 76 -0.75 -0.03 16.05
CA VAL A 76 -1.02 -1.31 15.37
C VAL A 76 -2.14 -2.07 16.07
N ARG A 77 -2.06 -2.23 17.39
CA ARG A 77 -2.99 -3.04 18.20
C ARG A 77 -4.42 -2.53 18.10
N ASP A 78 -4.59 -1.21 18.15
CA ASP A 78 -5.88 -0.54 18.26
C ASP A 78 -6.35 0.04 16.92
N LYS A 79 -5.66 -0.31 15.81
CA LYS A 79 -6.09 -0.01 14.43
C LYS A 79 -6.28 1.49 14.18
N TRP A 80 -5.27 2.29 14.50
CA TRP A 80 -5.33 3.75 14.36
C TRP A 80 -5.27 4.19 12.89
N PHE A 81 -4.82 3.34 11.97
CA PHE A 81 -4.72 3.69 10.56
C PHE A 81 -5.95 3.28 9.77
N HIS A 82 -6.37 4.18 8.89
CA HIS A 82 -7.31 3.93 7.81
C HIS A 82 -6.57 3.85 6.48
N ALA A 83 -7.03 2.97 5.58
CA ALA A 83 -6.51 2.77 4.25
C ALA A 83 -7.63 2.81 3.20
N GLN A 84 -7.48 3.70 2.23
CA GLN A 84 -8.33 3.82 1.05
C GLN A 84 -7.52 3.46 -0.19
N VAL A 85 -8.07 2.63 -1.06
CA VAL A 85 -7.46 2.21 -2.33
C VAL A 85 -8.02 3.05 -3.46
N ASP A 86 -7.34 4.14 -3.76
CA ASP A 86 -7.78 5.14 -4.75
C ASP A 86 -7.89 4.55 -6.16
N SER A 87 -7.04 3.57 -6.52
CA SER A 87 -7.10 2.88 -7.83
C SER A 87 -8.35 2.00 -8.03
N LEU A 88 -9.10 1.74 -6.96
CA LEU A 88 -10.41 1.07 -6.99
C LEU A 88 -11.57 2.06 -6.91
N GLY A 89 -11.29 3.37 -6.86
CA GLY A 89 -12.31 4.42 -6.72
C GLY A 89 -12.96 4.45 -5.34
N GLU A 90 -12.30 3.91 -4.32
CA GLU A 90 -12.82 3.95 -2.95
C GLU A 90 -12.90 5.38 -2.41
N THR A 91 -13.90 5.65 -1.58
CA THR A 91 -14.13 6.95 -0.92
C THR A 91 -14.43 6.77 0.58
N ASP A 92 -13.86 5.73 1.20
CA ASP A 92 -14.20 5.27 2.55
C ASP A 92 -13.10 5.53 3.60
N LEU A 93 -12.17 6.47 3.34
CA LEU A 93 -11.04 6.77 4.24
C LEU A 93 -11.47 7.08 5.69
N ASP A 94 -12.65 7.67 5.89
CA ASP A 94 -13.16 8.02 7.24
C ASP A 94 -14.12 6.95 7.81
N GLN A 95 -14.31 5.83 7.12
CA GLN A 95 -15.22 4.76 7.54
C GLN A 95 -14.52 3.70 8.40
N PRO A 96 -15.21 3.04 9.33
CA PRO A 96 -14.64 1.91 10.08
C PRO A 96 -14.13 0.76 9.20
N THR A 97 -14.67 0.62 7.98
CA THR A 97 -14.28 -0.41 7.00
C THR A 97 -12.87 -0.21 6.42
N SER A 98 -12.32 1.00 6.48
CA SER A 98 -10.96 1.28 6.02
C SER A 98 -9.91 1.06 7.10
N LYS A 99 -10.29 0.77 8.36
CA LYS A 99 -9.33 0.52 9.44
C LYS A 99 -8.41 -0.68 9.13
N ILE A 100 -7.12 -0.49 9.37
CA ILE A 100 -6.08 -1.50 9.23
C ILE A 100 -5.23 -1.61 10.51
N GLY A 101 -4.66 -2.78 10.72
CA GLY A 101 -3.84 -3.10 11.89
C GLY A 101 -4.38 -4.30 12.66
N LYS A 102 -3.54 -4.94 13.47
CA LYS A 102 -3.84 -6.16 14.21
C LYS A 102 -4.40 -7.28 13.30
N ASP A 103 -5.71 -7.47 13.33
CA ASP A 103 -6.52 -8.45 12.61
C ASP A 103 -7.25 -7.85 11.39
N ALA A 104 -7.15 -6.53 11.17
CA ALA A 104 -7.73 -5.83 10.03
C ALA A 104 -6.70 -5.58 8.92
N SER A 105 -7.12 -5.82 7.69
CA SER A 105 -6.36 -5.56 6.47
C SER A 105 -7.30 -5.07 5.38
N LYS A 106 -6.78 -4.24 4.49
CA LYS A 106 -7.50 -3.75 3.31
C LYS A 106 -7.00 -4.50 2.08
N ASP A 107 -7.90 -4.94 1.22
CA ASP A 107 -7.55 -5.55 -0.06
C ASP A 107 -6.90 -4.51 -0.97
N LEU A 108 -5.89 -4.89 -1.74
CA LEU A 108 -5.20 -4.03 -2.70
C LEU A 108 -5.42 -4.51 -4.13
N GLY A 109 -5.70 -3.59 -5.05
CA GLY A 109 -5.77 -3.88 -6.48
C GLY A 109 -5.99 -2.60 -7.27
N THR A 110 -6.11 -2.74 -8.59
CA THR A 110 -6.36 -1.62 -9.50
C THR A 110 -7.33 -2.06 -10.59
N THR A 111 -8.10 -1.10 -11.12
CA THR A 111 -8.95 -1.31 -12.30
C THR A 111 -8.30 -0.80 -13.59
N LEU A 112 -7.13 -0.17 -13.47
CA LEU A 112 -6.39 0.37 -14.61
C LEU A 112 -5.60 -0.74 -15.32
N SER A 113 -5.25 -0.49 -16.57
CA SER A 113 -4.55 -1.47 -17.43
C SER A 113 -3.12 -1.06 -17.73
N THR A 114 -2.30 -2.05 -18.07
CA THR A 114 -0.98 -1.82 -18.67
C THR A 114 -1.06 -2.02 -20.18
N SER A 115 -0.59 -1.03 -20.93
CA SER A 115 -0.80 -0.91 -22.39
C SER A 115 0.48 -0.64 -23.19
N VAL A 116 1.62 -0.41 -22.52
CA VAL A 116 2.92 -0.20 -23.17
C VAL A 116 3.98 -1.02 -22.45
N ASN A 117 4.79 -1.74 -23.23
CA ASN A 117 5.92 -2.51 -22.68
C ASN A 117 7.12 -1.62 -22.36
N ASN A 118 8.19 -2.22 -21.84
CA ASN A 118 9.39 -1.48 -21.46
C ASN A 118 10.08 -0.74 -22.63
N ALA A 119 10.01 -1.27 -23.85
CA ALA A 119 10.60 -0.66 -25.05
C ALA A 119 9.78 0.53 -25.57
N GLY A 120 8.66 0.89 -24.92
CA GLY A 120 7.76 1.94 -25.38
C GLY A 120 6.82 1.49 -26.50
N ALA A 121 6.78 0.19 -26.82
CA ALA A 121 5.86 -0.33 -27.84
C ALA A 121 4.48 -0.63 -27.21
N PRO A 122 3.38 -0.23 -27.88
CA PRO A 122 2.04 -0.60 -27.45
C PRO A 122 1.85 -2.12 -27.40
N ILE A 123 1.10 -2.59 -26.41
CA ILE A 123 0.66 -3.98 -26.26
C ILE A 123 -0.87 -4.01 -26.16
N THR A 124 -1.47 -5.18 -26.34
CA THR A 124 -2.89 -5.38 -25.98
C THR A 124 -3.05 -5.05 -24.49
N PRO A 125 -3.91 -4.10 -24.11
CA PRO A 125 -4.06 -3.71 -22.72
C PRO A 125 -4.43 -4.90 -21.82
N ILE A 126 -3.68 -5.05 -20.72
CA ILE A 126 -3.93 -6.10 -19.73
C ILE A 126 -4.43 -5.43 -18.45
N THR A 127 -5.63 -5.81 -18.04
CA THR A 127 -6.24 -5.38 -16.77
C THR A 127 -6.04 -6.49 -15.72
N PRO A 128 -5.56 -6.17 -14.52
CA PRO A 128 -5.47 -7.15 -13.44
C PRO A 128 -6.85 -7.60 -12.97
N LYS A 129 -6.89 -8.78 -12.36
CA LYS A 129 -8.04 -9.29 -11.62
C LYS A 129 -8.20 -8.53 -10.30
N ALA A 130 -9.33 -8.78 -9.63
CA ALA A 130 -9.51 -8.30 -8.26
C ALA A 130 -8.38 -8.82 -7.36
N LYS A 131 -7.87 -7.95 -6.48
CA LYS A 131 -6.76 -8.22 -5.57
C LYS A 131 -5.41 -8.52 -6.23
N GLU A 132 -5.22 -8.07 -7.47
CA GLU A 132 -4.01 -8.32 -8.26
C GLU A 132 -3.28 -7.03 -8.63
N ILE A 133 -1.95 -7.12 -8.69
CA ILE A 133 -1.06 -6.10 -9.27
C ILE A 133 -0.14 -6.80 -10.27
N LEU A 134 -0.18 -6.38 -11.54
CA LEU A 134 0.54 -7.04 -12.62
C LEU A 134 2.06 -6.94 -12.45
N GLY A 135 2.77 -8.01 -12.83
CA GLY A 135 4.22 -8.04 -12.89
C GLY A 135 4.79 -7.88 -14.30
N ILE A 136 3.96 -7.64 -15.31
CA ILE A 136 4.41 -7.56 -16.70
C ILE A 136 5.39 -6.39 -16.94
N ASN A 137 6.27 -6.54 -17.92
CA ASN A 137 7.23 -5.53 -18.29
C ASN A 137 6.52 -4.23 -18.73
N ASN A 138 7.06 -3.09 -18.33
CA ASN A 138 6.45 -1.78 -18.57
C ASN A 138 7.50 -0.69 -18.63
N ASN A 139 7.15 0.48 -19.15
CA ASN A 139 8.03 1.64 -19.23
C ASN A 139 8.09 2.45 -17.91
N GLY A 140 7.23 2.13 -16.94
CA GLY A 140 7.12 2.80 -15.64
C GLY A 140 6.44 4.17 -15.68
N ASN A 141 5.80 4.54 -16.79
CA ASN A 141 4.91 5.69 -16.89
C ASN A 141 3.52 5.33 -16.31
N PRO A 142 2.99 6.06 -15.31
CA PRO A 142 1.70 5.75 -14.70
C PRO A 142 0.52 5.73 -15.68
N ALA A 143 0.57 6.53 -16.74
CA ALA A 143 -0.48 6.57 -17.76
C ALA A 143 -0.54 5.27 -18.59
N ASP A 144 0.59 4.60 -18.75
CA ASP A 144 0.73 3.42 -19.61
C ASP A 144 0.71 2.11 -18.82
N ALA A 145 1.08 2.16 -17.53
CA ALA A 145 1.35 1.01 -16.67
C ALA A 145 0.40 0.92 -15.47
N GLY A 146 -0.85 1.35 -15.64
CA GLY A 146 -1.88 1.40 -14.59
C GLY A 146 -2.15 0.06 -13.91
N GLY A 147 -1.91 -1.07 -14.59
CA GLY A 147 -2.07 -2.40 -14.02
C GLY A 147 -0.91 -2.86 -13.12
N ASN A 148 0.24 -2.17 -13.17
CA ASN A 148 1.45 -2.52 -12.42
C ASN A 148 1.57 -1.79 -11.08
N PHE A 149 0.61 -0.95 -10.71
CA PHE A 149 0.62 -0.27 -9.41
C PHE A 149 -0.77 -0.11 -8.82
N VAL A 150 -0.79 0.16 -7.52
CA VAL A 150 -1.97 0.61 -6.79
C VAL A 150 -1.64 1.89 -6.04
N THR A 151 -2.54 2.87 -6.11
CA THR A 151 -2.50 4.10 -5.34
C THR A 151 -3.30 3.90 -4.06
N VAL A 152 -2.69 4.21 -2.93
CA VAL A 152 -3.27 4.05 -1.60
C VAL A 152 -3.11 5.35 -0.83
N THR A 153 -4.17 5.73 -0.13
CA THR A 153 -4.15 6.83 0.83
C THR A 153 -4.30 6.28 2.24
N LEU A 154 -3.36 6.63 3.11
CA LEU A 154 -3.41 6.33 4.55
C LEU A 154 -3.72 7.57 5.37
N ARG A 155 -4.47 7.41 6.45
CA ARG A 155 -4.71 8.45 7.46
C ARG A 155 -4.66 7.81 8.84
N ALA A 156 -3.96 8.43 9.78
CA ALA A 156 -4.06 8.05 11.18
C ALA A 156 -5.25 8.77 11.83
N ASP A 157 -5.98 8.04 12.65
CA ASP A 157 -7.07 8.50 13.53
C ASP A 157 -6.64 8.15 14.97
N VAL A 158 -6.06 9.14 15.67
CA VAL A 158 -5.46 8.92 16.99
C VAL A 158 -6.53 9.08 18.06
N PRO A 159 -6.83 8.05 18.88
CA PRO A 159 -7.88 8.15 19.88
C PRO A 159 -7.50 9.12 21.00
N LEU A 160 -8.50 9.74 21.66
CA LEU A 160 -8.27 10.59 22.85
C LEU A 160 -7.54 9.88 23.98
N THR A 161 -7.64 8.55 24.05
CA THR A 161 -6.99 7.71 25.06
C THR A 161 -5.57 7.30 24.69
N ALA A 162 -5.02 7.80 23.57
CA ALA A 162 -3.68 7.46 23.11
C ALA A 162 -2.61 7.84 24.13
N SER A 163 -1.63 6.95 24.33
CA SER A 163 -0.46 7.29 25.14
C SER A 163 0.45 8.23 24.36
N ALA A 164 0.99 9.26 25.03
CA ALA A 164 1.99 10.12 24.43
C ALA A 164 3.30 9.37 24.17
N GLY A 165 3.95 9.64 23.05
CA GLY A 165 5.27 9.09 22.73
C GLY A 165 5.42 8.67 21.27
N LYS A 166 6.66 8.36 20.90
CA LYS A 166 6.98 7.85 19.56
C LYS A 166 6.59 6.38 19.46
N GLN A 167 5.83 6.01 18.42
CA GLN A 167 5.51 4.63 18.10
C GLN A 167 6.10 4.26 16.74
N ASP A 168 7.07 3.33 16.74
CA ASP A 168 7.64 2.77 15.52
C ASP A 168 6.84 1.54 15.07
N PHE A 169 6.47 1.51 13.79
CA PHE A 169 5.68 0.44 13.20
C PHE A 169 6.05 0.25 11.72
N LYS A 170 5.51 -0.80 11.10
CA LYS A 170 5.66 -1.14 9.70
C LYS A 170 4.31 -1.08 9.01
N ILE A 171 4.31 -0.58 7.78
CA ILE A 171 3.25 -0.86 6.82
C ILE A 171 3.66 -2.13 6.07
N ARG A 172 2.76 -3.11 6.00
CA ARG A 172 2.99 -4.41 5.37
C ARG A 172 2.04 -4.58 4.21
N VAL A 173 2.60 -4.95 3.06
CA VAL A 173 1.86 -5.57 1.97
C VAL A 173 2.06 -7.08 2.03
N SER A 174 0.99 -7.83 1.86
CA SER A 174 1.00 -9.30 1.80
C SER A 174 0.37 -9.74 0.49
N TYR A 175 0.95 -10.75 -0.15
CA TYR A 175 0.54 -11.28 -1.44
C TYR A 175 1.06 -12.70 -1.58
N ARG A 176 0.50 -13.44 -2.54
CA ARG A 176 1.10 -14.66 -3.11
C ARG A 176 1.53 -14.40 -4.54
N TYR A 177 2.38 -15.26 -5.07
CA TYR A 177 2.74 -15.26 -6.49
C TYR A 177 3.08 -16.69 -6.92
N VAL A 178 2.88 -16.98 -8.20
CA VAL A 178 3.18 -18.26 -8.84
C VAL A 178 4.06 -18.08 -10.08
#